data_AF-A0A7C5VJK4-F1
#
_entry.id   AF-A0A7C5VJK4-F1
#
_cell.length_a   1.000
_cell.length_b   1.000
_cell.length_c   1.000
_cell.angle_alpha   90.00
_cell.angle_beta   90.00
_cell.angle_gamma   90.00
#
_symmetry.space_group_name_H-M   'P 1'
#
loop_
_entity.id
_entity.type
_entity.pdbx_description
1 polymer ?
#
loop_
_entity_poly.entity_id
_entity_poly.type
_entity_poly.pdbx_seq_one_letter_code
_entity_poly.pdbx_strand_id
1 'polypeptide(L)'
;MKRFVLLNIFLFTIFLKVWGAEIDEEEIKKVGKVEFENYRGIFESVGIDYLRTMGEYLAKISEVGRKKQYFLYEIVVVQPKEDLLGADVFFILKESRIKHINAIRHILAGYLTERYKYNPKEAFTLAVFITYYNAVYRG
;
A
#
# COMPACT_ATOMS: atom_id res chain seq x y z
N MET A 1 43.63 -18.76 3.97
CA MET A 1 43.25 -17.41 3.49
C MET A 1 41.78 -17.30 3.07
N LYS A 2 41.27 -18.11 2.12
CA LYS A 2 39.87 -18.03 1.66
C LYS A 2 38.81 -18.12 2.78
N ARG A 3 39.01 -18.96 3.80
CA ARG A 3 38.10 -19.10 4.96
C ARG A 3 38.03 -17.85 5.84
N PHE A 4 39.14 -17.13 6.01
CA PHE A 4 39.18 -15.87 6.77
C PHE A 4 38.55 -14.70 5.99
N VAL A 5 38.67 -14.71 4.66
CA VAL A 5 38.02 -13.72 3.79
C VAL A 5 36.49 -13.89 3.82
N LEU A 6 35.99 -15.12 3.74
CA LEU A 6 34.55 -15.41 3.83
C LEU A 6 33.95 -15.01 5.19
N LEU A 7 34.69 -15.24 6.29
CA LEU A 7 34.26 -14.84 7.64
C LEU A 7 34.17 -13.31 7.79
N ASN A 8 35.11 -12.57 7.19
CA ASN A 8 35.10 -11.11 7.21
C ASN A 8 33.97 -10.52 6.36
N ILE A 9 33.67 -11.10 5.20
CA ILE A 9 32.53 -10.68 4.36
C ILE A 9 31.20 -10.90 5.12
N PHE A 10 31.05 -12.05 5.79
CA PHE A 10 29.87 -12.34 6.60
C PHE A 10 29.69 -11.35 7.76
N LEU A 11 30.78 -11.03 8.49
CA LEU A 11 30.75 -10.03 9.56
C LEU A 11 30.40 -8.63 9.05
N PHE A 12 30.82 -8.25 7.85
CA PHE A 12 30.51 -6.94 7.27
C PHE A 12 29.02 -6.79 6.89
N THR A 13 28.35 -7.87 6.48
CA THR A 13 26.92 -7.83 6.14
C THR A 13 26.00 -7.63 7.35
N ILE A 14 26.44 -8.01 8.56
CA ILE A 14 25.65 -7.85 9.79
C ILE A 14 25.54 -6.36 10.21
N PHE A 15 26.49 -5.52 9.79
CA PHE A 15 26.50 -4.08 10.09
C PHE A 15 25.71 -3.22 9.11
N LEU A 16 25.14 -3.81 8.05
CA LEU A 16 24.18 -3.11 7.21
C LEU A 16 22.87 -2.97 7.99
N LYS A 17 22.79 -1.94 8.85
CA LYS A 17 21.52 -1.47 9.39
C LYS A 17 20.59 -1.20 8.20
N VAL A 18 19.54 -2.01 8.09
CA VAL A 18 18.44 -1.76 7.17
C VAL A 18 17.73 -0.52 7.71
N TRP A 19 17.99 0.64 7.12
CA TRP A 19 17.21 1.84 7.36
C TRP A 19 15.83 1.63 6.74
N GLY A 20 14.87 1.22 7.57
CA GLY A 20 13.46 1.21 7.21
C GLY A 20 12.88 2.61 7.37
N ALA A 21 11.97 3.01 6.48
CA ALA A 21 11.15 4.18 6.73
C ALA A 21 10.25 3.91 7.94
N GLU A 22 10.34 4.76 8.96
CA GLU A 22 9.44 4.72 10.12
C GLU A 22 8.17 5.53 9.80
N ILE A 23 7.03 5.04 10.27
CA ILE A 23 5.75 5.72 10.10
C ILE A 23 5.66 6.83 11.15
N ASP A 24 5.36 8.06 10.74
CA ASP A 24 5.07 9.15 11.68
C ASP A 24 3.67 8.95 12.28
N GLU A 25 3.60 8.17 13.35
CA GLU A 25 2.34 7.90 14.05
C GLU A 25 1.76 9.15 14.72
N GLU A 26 2.62 10.08 15.13
CA GLU A 26 2.21 11.30 15.84
C GLU A 26 1.42 12.22 14.93
N GLU A 27 1.69 12.19 13.63
CA GLU A 27 0.91 12.90 12.61
C GLU A 27 -0.56 12.46 12.59
N ILE A 28 -0.86 11.18 12.82
CA ILE A 28 -2.26 10.67 12.84
C ILE A 28 -2.87 10.73 14.24
N LYS A 29 -2.11 10.50 15.31
CA LYS A 29 -2.64 10.48 16.69
C LYS A 29 -3.19 11.81 17.16
N LYS A 30 -2.68 12.93 16.62
CA LYS A 30 -3.09 14.29 17.00
C LYS A 30 -4.43 14.72 16.41
N VAL A 31 -5.02 13.91 15.55
CA VAL A 31 -6.21 14.27 14.78
C VAL A 31 -7.46 13.63 15.36
N GLY A 32 -8.61 14.24 15.05
CA GLY A 32 -9.91 13.77 15.51
C GLY A 32 -10.26 12.35 15.03
N LYS A 33 -11.31 11.78 15.63
CA LYS A 33 -11.78 10.43 15.29
C LYS A 33 -12.21 10.36 13.82
N VAL A 34 -11.63 9.42 13.06
CA VAL A 34 -12.06 9.09 11.70
C VAL A 34 -13.05 7.93 11.75
N GLU A 35 -14.24 8.14 11.19
CA GLU A 35 -15.26 7.10 11.00
C GLU A 35 -15.49 6.86 9.51
N PHE A 36 -15.29 5.62 9.06
CA PHE A 36 -15.59 5.23 7.67
C PHE A 36 -17.05 4.77 7.57
N GLU A 37 -17.82 5.42 6.70
CA GLU A 37 -19.19 5.01 6.40
C GLU A 37 -19.21 3.76 5.51
N ASN A 38 -19.46 2.61 6.13
CA ASN A 38 -19.62 1.35 5.41
C ASN A 38 -21.10 1.06 5.15
N TYR A 39 -21.40 0.50 3.98
CA TYR A 39 -22.74 0.02 3.67
C TYR A 39 -23.12 -1.15 4.58
N ARG A 40 -24.28 -1.03 5.23
CA ARG A 40 -24.77 -1.96 6.26
C ARG A 40 -25.85 -2.93 5.77
N GLY A 41 -26.26 -2.84 4.50
CA GLY A 41 -27.26 -3.75 3.93
C GLY A 41 -26.69 -5.12 3.59
N ILE A 42 -27.53 -6.00 3.04
CA ILE A 42 -27.08 -7.31 2.54
C ILE A 42 -26.27 -7.09 1.26
N PHE A 43 -25.07 -7.65 1.22
CA PHE A 43 -24.25 -7.73 0.02
C PHE A 43 -23.46 -9.03 0.04
N GLU A 44 -23.09 -9.51 -1.13
CA GLU A 44 -22.22 -10.66 -1.26
C GLU A 44 -20.80 -10.28 -0.83
N SER A 45 -20.28 -10.94 0.21
CA SER A 45 -18.91 -10.72 0.66
C SER A 45 -17.94 -11.28 -0.39
N VAL A 46 -17.04 -10.43 -0.86
CA VAL A 46 -15.93 -10.86 -1.71
C VAL A 46 -14.82 -11.44 -0.82
N GLY A 47 -14.26 -12.59 -1.21
CA GLY A 47 -13.18 -13.23 -0.47
C GLY A 47 -11.93 -12.35 -0.36
N ILE A 48 -11.28 -12.37 0.80
CA ILE A 48 -10.08 -11.55 1.09
C ILE A 48 -8.96 -11.82 0.07
N ASP A 49 -8.74 -13.08 -0.30
CA ASP A 49 -7.66 -13.44 -1.23
C ASP A 49 -7.92 -12.91 -2.64
N TYR A 50 -9.19 -12.88 -3.07
CA TYR A 50 -9.57 -12.23 -4.32
C TYR A 50 -9.28 -10.73 -4.29
N LEU A 51 -9.63 -10.05 -3.19
CA LEU A 51 -9.35 -8.62 -3.01
C LEU A 51 -7.85 -8.31 -3.09
N ARG A 52 -7.02 -9.13 -2.43
CA ARG A 52 -5.56 -9.00 -2.51
C ARG A 52 -5.05 -9.25 -3.93
N THR A 53 -5.56 -10.28 -4.60
CA THR A 53 -5.18 -10.62 -5.98
C THR A 53 -5.47 -9.47 -6.95
N MET A 54 -6.58 -8.74 -6.77
CA MET A 54 -6.85 -7.53 -7.56
C MET A 54 -5.79 -6.45 -7.36
N GLY A 55 -5.35 -6.24 -6.11
CA GLY A 55 -4.26 -5.31 -5.79
C GLY A 55 -2.93 -5.71 -6.41
N GLU A 56 -2.57 -6.99 -6.31
CA GLU A 56 -1.36 -7.53 -6.94
C GLU A 56 -1.40 -7.36 -8.47
N TYR A 57 -2.56 -7.59 -9.09
CA TYR A 57 -2.73 -7.40 -10.52
C TYR A 57 -2.55 -5.92 -10.91
N LEU A 58 -3.15 -4.98 -10.16
CA LEU A 58 -2.95 -3.55 -10.36
C LEU A 58 -1.47 -3.15 -10.29
N ALA A 59 -0.71 -3.71 -9.34
CA ALA A 59 0.73 -3.48 -9.23
C ALA A 59 1.48 -4.00 -10.47
N LYS A 60 1.14 -5.19 -10.98
CA LYS A 60 1.78 -5.78 -12.16
C LYS A 60 1.54 -4.99 -13.44
N ILE A 61 0.35 -4.43 -13.61
CA ILE A 61 0.01 -3.64 -14.80
C ILE A 61 0.40 -2.17 -14.68
N SER A 62 0.71 -1.69 -13.47
CA SER A 62 1.05 -0.30 -13.21
C SER A 62 2.29 0.12 -14.00
N GLU A 63 2.18 1.25 -14.69
CA GLU A 63 3.26 1.82 -15.49
C GLU A 63 3.40 3.30 -15.16
N VAL A 64 4.64 3.75 -15.08
CA VAL A 64 4.96 5.13 -14.75
C VAL A 64 4.38 6.09 -15.80
N GLY A 65 3.68 7.13 -15.34
CA GLY A 65 3.07 8.15 -16.19
C GLY A 65 1.86 7.67 -16.99
N ARG A 66 1.37 6.45 -16.74
CA ARG A 66 0.23 5.87 -17.45
C ARG A 66 -0.87 5.48 -16.48
N LYS A 67 -2.10 5.83 -16.86
CA LYS A 67 -3.30 5.37 -16.18
C LYS A 67 -3.58 3.94 -16.57
N LYS A 68 -3.71 3.05 -15.59
CA LYS A 68 -4.00 1.64 -15.80
C LYS A 68 -5.23 1.28 -15.01
N GLN A 69 -6.18 0.65 -15.67
CA GLN A 69 -7.45 0.26 -15.09
C GLN A 69 -7.51 -1.27 -14.97
N TYR A 70 -7.98 -1.75 -13.84
CA TYR A 70 -8.43 -3.12 -13.69
C TYR A 70 -9.78 -3.12 -12.99
N PHE A 71 -10.79 -3.66 -13.67
CA PHE A 71 -12.17 -3.67 -13.20
C PHE A 71 -12.66 -2.25 -12.86
N LEU A 72 -13.00 -1.99 -11.60
CA LEU A 72 -13.55 -0.73 -11.10
C LEU A 72 -12.50 0.12 -10.34
N TYR A 73 -11.23 -0.12 -10.65
CA TYR A 73 -10.08 0.52 -10.01
C TYR A 73 -9.09 1.01 -11.04
N GLU A 74 -8.42 2.11 -10.72
CA GLU A 74 -7.32 2.61 -11.52
C GLU A 74 -6.13 2.93 -10.64
N ILE A 75 -4.94 2.80 -11.23
CA ILE A 75 -3.68 3.23 -10.63
C ILE A 75 -2.96 4.16 -11.60
N VAL A 76 -2.41 5.25 -11.05
CA VAL A 76 -1.49 6.15 -11.76
C VAL A 76 -0.22 6.26 -10.94
N VAL A 77 0.91 5.90 -11.54
CA VAL A 77 2.23 6.04 -10.92
C VAL A 77 2.84 7.38 -11.37
N VAL A 78 2.92 8.33 -10.45
CA VAL A 78 3.43 9.69 -10.66
C VAL A 78 4.90 9.74 -10.30
N GLN A 79 5.74 10.20 -11.24
CA GLN A 79 7.16 10.40 -10.96
C GLN A 79 7.38 11.62 -10.05
N PRO A 80 8.41 11.58 -9.18
CA PRO A 80 8.91 12.78 -8.53
C PRO A 80 9.24 13.86 -9.56
N LYS A 81 9.04 15.13 -9.20
CA LYS A 81 9.40 16.27 -10.05
C LYS A 81 9.94 17.39 -9.19
N GLU A 82 11.14 17.87 -9.50
CA GLU A 82 11.80 18.97 -8.78
C GLU A 82 11.79 18.67 -7.27
N ASP A 83 11.15 19.52 -6.47
CA ASP A 83 11.03 19.41 -5.01
C ASP A 83 9.80 18.59 -4.56
N LEU A 84 9.08 17.95 -5.49
CA LEU A 84 7.89 17.14 -5.23
C LEU A 84 8.20 15.65 -5.25
N LEU A 85 7.63 14.93 -4.28
CA LEU A 85 7.68 13.48 -4.22
C LEU A 85 6.76 12.84 -5.27
N GLY A 86 7.14 11.66 -5.75
CA GLY A 86 6.28 10.81 -6.55
C GLY A 86 5.17 10.18 -5.71
N ALA A 87 4.17 9.61 -6.37
CA ALA A 87 3.04 8.99 -5.69
C ALA A 87 2.39 7.91 -6.56
N ASP A 88 1.86 6.88 -5.91
CA ASP A 88 0.97 5.91 -6.52
C ASP A 88 -0.47 6.30 -6.16
N VAL A 89 -1.24 6.78 -7.15
CA VAL A 89 -2.59 7.29 -6.95
C VAL A 89 -3.60 6.20 -7.32
N PHE A 90 -4.29 5.68 -6.31
CA PHE A 90 -5.33 4.66 -6.44
C PHE A 90 -6.71 5.31 -6.52
N PHE A 91 -7.41 5.07 -7.62
CA PHE A 91 -8.77 5.58 -7.84
C PHE A 91 -9.80 4.47 -7.65
N ILE A 92 -10.86 4.80 -6.91
CA ILE A 92 -12.06 3.99 -6.82
C ILE A 92 -13.06 4.58 -7.80
N LEU A 93 -13.40 3.84 -8.85
CA LEU A 93 -14.32 4.33 -9.89
C LEU A 93 -15.75 4.44 -9.35
N LYS A 94 -16.54 5.34 -9.94
CA LYS A 94 -17.93 5.60 -9.51
C LYS A 94 -18.80 4.35 -9.55
N GLU A 95 -18.51 3.46 -10.48
CA GLU A 95 -19.20 2.19 -10.70
C GLU A 95 -18.78 1.12 -9.67
N SER A 96 -17.72 1.37 -8.89
CA SER A 96 -17.25 0.51 -7.82
C SER A 96 -18.36 0.24 -6.81
N ARG A 97 -18.73 -1.04 -6.68
CA ARG A 97 -19.73 -1.49 -5.72
C ARG A 97 -19.15 -1.75 -4.33
N ILE A 98 -17.95 -1.25 -4.03
CA ILE A 98 -17.32 -1.49 -2.73
C ILE A 98 -18.18 -0.92 -1.62
N LYS A 99 -18.45 -1.80 -0.65
CA LYS A 99 -19.36 -1.54 0.46
C LYS A 99 -18.63 -1.28 1.77
N HIS A 100 -17.33 -1.55 1.84
CA HIS A 100 -16.61 -1.56 3.10
C HIS A 100 -15.14 -1.15 2.96
N ILE A 101 -14.63 -0.32 3.88
CA ILE A 101 -13.25 0.16 3.91
C ILE A 101 -12.21 -0.97 3.98
N ASN A 102 -12.52 -2.05 4.70
CA ASN A 102 -11.67 -3.24 4.75
C ASN A 102 -11.41 -3.83 3.35
N ALA A 103 -12.36 -3.75 2.42
CA ALA A 103 -12.12 -4.23 1.06
C ALA A 103 -11.04 -3.39 0.36
N ILE A 104 -11.09 -2.06 0.51
CA ILE A 104 -10.04 -1.16 0.03
C ILE A 104 -8.68 -1.52 0.64
N ARG A 105 -8.64 -1.74 1.96
CA ARG A 105 -7.39 -2.07 2.66
C ARG A 105 -6.80 -3.39 2.19
N HIS A 106 -7.61 -4.39 1.87
CA HIS A 106 -7.12 -5.65 1.30
C HIS A 106 -6.58 -5.49 -0.12
N ILE A 107 -7.20 -4.66 -0.94
CA ILE A 107 -6.69 -4.35 -2.29
C ILE A 107 -5.36 -3.59 -2.19
N LEU A 108 -5.29 -2.55 -1.36
CA LEU A 108 -4.06 -1.81 -1.10
C LEU A 108 -2.96 -2.73 -0.54
N ALA A 109 -3.29 -3.64 0.37
CA ALA A 109 -2.31 -4.60 0.90
C ALA A 109 -1.75 -5.51 -0.20
N GLY A 110 -2.59 -5.99 -1.13
CA GLY A 110 -2.13 -6.77 -2.30
C GLY A 110 -1.21 -5.95 -3.20
N TYR A 111 -1.58 -4.69 -3.47
CA TYR A 111 -0.75 -3.77 -4.25
C TYR A 111 0.62 -3.54 -3.60
N LEU A 112 0.65 -3.23 -2.30
CA LEU A 112 1.88 -2.96 -1.55
C LEU A 112 2.78 -4.21 -1.46
N THR A 113 2.18 -5.38 -1.27
CA THR A 113 2.90 -6.67 -1.28
C THR A 113 3.58 -6.90 -2.62
N GLU A 114 2.87 -6.70 -3.73
CA GLU A 114 3.43 -6.94 -5.06
C GLU A 114 4.41 -5.84 -5.50
N ARG A 115 4.06 -4.56 -5.31
CA ARG A 115 4.84 -3.43 -5.80
C ARG A 115 6.09 -3.16 -4.98
N TYR A 116 5.95 -3.17 -3.66
CA TYR A 116 7.00 -2.74 -2.72
C TYR A 116 7.56 -3.88 -1.87
N LYS A 117 7.06 -5.12 -2.07
CA LYS A 117 7.57 -6.34 -1.43
C LYS A 117 7.47 -6.34 0.09
N TYR A 118 6.56 -5.55 0.66
CA TYR A 118 6.17 -5.69 2.06
C TYR A 118 5.57 -7.07 2.30
N ASN A 119 5.78 -7.64 3.49
CA ASN A 119 5.07 -8.86 3.82
C ASN A 119 3.56 -8.58 4.02
N PRO A 120 2.68 -9.58 3.91
CA PRO A 120 1.23 -9.34 3.92
C PRO A 120 0.70 -8.63 5.17
N LYS A 121 1.37 -8.82 6.33
CA LYS A 121 0.98 -8.17 7.59
C LYS A 121 1.35 -6.69 7.56
N GLU A 122 2.59 -6.38 7.21
CA GLU A 122 3.07 -5.00 7.06
C GLU A 122 2.28 -4.23 5.99
N ALA A 123 2.04 -4.86 4.84
CA ALA A 123 1.27 -4.28 3.76
C ALA A 123 -0.16 -3.91 4.22
N PHE A 124 -0.79 -4.75 5.04
CA PHE A 124 -2.10 -4.43 5.60
C PHE A 124 -2.04 -3.31 6.65
N THR A 125 -1.01 -3.30 7.52
CA THR A 125 -0.78 -2.18 8.46
C THR A 125 -0.63 -0.86 7.71
N LEU A 126 0.19 -0.83 6.66
CA LEU A 126 0.36 0.33 5.80
C LEU A 126 -0.95 0.72 5.10
N ALA A 127 -1.73 -0.24 4.61
CA ALA A 127 -3.04 0.05 4.02
C ALA A 127 -4.00 0.70 5.02
N VAL A 128 -3.99 0.27 6.29
CA VAL A 128 -4.74 0.95 7.36
C VAL A 128 -4.26 2.39 7.50
N PHE A 129 -2.95 2.59 7.69
CA PHE A 129 -2.36 3.92 7.83
C PHE A 129 -2.71 4.84 6.64
N ILE A 130 -2.52 4.39 5.41
CA ILE A 130 -2.83 5.13 4.17
C ILE A 130 -4.30 5.59 4.17
N THR A 131 -5.23 4.72 4.53
CA THR A 131 -6.66 5.09 4.55
C THR A 131 -6.98 6.14 5.60
N TYR A 132 -6.38 6.07 6.79
CA TYR A 132 -6.56 7.09 7.83
C TYR A 132 -5.89 8.41 7.44
N TYR A 133 -4.66 8.35 6.94
CA TYR A 133 -3.92 9.52 6.50
C TYR A 133 -4.71 10.32 5.45
N ASN A 134 -5.22 9.63 4.41
CA ASN A 134 -5.99 10.29 3.35
C ASN A 134 -7.32 10.84 3.88
N ALA A 135 -8.01 10.13 4.78
CA ALA A 135 -9.24 10.64 5.38
C ALA A 135 -9.02 11.91 6.21
N VAL A 136 -7.83 12.07 6.81
CA VAL A 136 -7.49 13.26 7.60
C VAL A 136 -7.01 14.41 6.73
N TYR A 137 -6.07 14.16 5.83
CA TYR A 137 -5.28 15.21 5.18
C TYR A 137 -5.68 15.49 3.73
N ARG A 138 -6.49 14.62 3.12
CA ARG A 138 -6.82 14.65 1.68
C ARG A 138 -8.33 14.49 1.41
N GLY A 139 -9.15 14.50 2.46
CA GLY A 139 -10.61 14.39 2.41
C GLY A 139 -11.29 15.58 1.75
#